data_AF-A0A4V0H753-F1
#
_entry.id   AF-A0A4V0H753-F1
#
_cell.length_a   1.000
_cell.length_b   1.000
_cell.length_c   1.000
_cell.angle_alpha   90.00
_cell.angle_beta   90.00
_cell.angle_gamma   90.00
#
_symmetry.space_group_name_H-M   'P 1'
#
loop_
_entity.id
_entity.type
_entity.pdbx_description
1 polymer ?
#
loop_
_entity_poly.entity_id
_entity_poly.type
_entity_poly.pdbx_seq_one_letter_code
_entity_poly.pdbx_strand_id
1 'polypeptide(L)'
;MISIKLLPYKKWYLFTILVFLLLIYHQSVLHVLFFDTNANDLVQSNGESIKLKYLKGLLSLNNTLFEYNFYQAFLFPLLIIFIGNAYNYLKNRYCRYYLGRTQYYYLTLKKLKIILAVLSIFIFTIILAFIITVSKGVGRFDLSGTEYYFNNNSILSFFGTNTTNYLIYYFLVKSSALLAESFLIFYIIDYFNYFTKSALVYLLFMWGTAPILYSFLPFYLVPMTHIMMTSYGDITIWQVFASYLPCAIVFLVIKFKNSYEII
;
A
#
# COMPACT_ATOMS: atom_id res chain seq x y z
N MET A 1 28.26 -0.18 -6.46
CA MET A 1 26.89 -0.70 -6.32
C MET A 1 26.51 -0.63 -4.83
N ILE A 2 25.38 -0.02 -4.45
CA ILE A 2 24.87 -0.15 -3.08
C ILE A 2 24.41 -1.61 -2.94
N SER A 3 25.27 -2.46 -2.37
CA SER A 3 24.95 -3.86 -2.12
C SER A 3 23.71 -3.92 -1.21
N ILE A 4 22.82 -4.90 -1.40
CA ILE A 4 21.72 -5.22 -0.49
C ILE A 4 22.22 -5.35 0.97
N LYS A 5 23.51 -5.64 1.18
CA LYS A 5 24.17 -5.58 2.50
C LYS A 5 23.99 -4.24 3.23
N LEU A 6 23.95 -3.12 2.51
CA LEU A 6 23.86 -1.76 3.05
C LEU A 6 22.44 -1.31 3.40
N LEU A 7 21.41 -2.08 3.03
CA LEU A 7 20.04 -1.69 3.31
C LEU A 7 19.82 -1.65 4.84
N PRO A 8 19.53 -0.49 5.44
CA PRO A 8 19.40 -0.38 6.88
C PRO A 8 18.11 -1.06 7.33
N TYR A 9 18.08 -1.49 8.59
CA TYR A 9 16.84 -1.97 9.23
C TYR A 9 16.18 -3.21 8.59
N LYS A 10 16.95 -4.14 8.01
CA LYS A 10 16.41 -5.34 7.32
C LYS A 10 15.33 -6.11 8.10
N LYS A 11 15.57 -6.32 9.40
CA LYS A 11 14.63 -7.03 10.30
C LYS A 11 13.28 -6.32 10.41
N TRP A 12 13.27 -5.00 10.30
CA TRP A 12 12.07 -4.20 10.42
C TRP A 12 11.13 -4.38 9.23
N TYR A 13 11.62 -4.60 8.00
CA TYR A 13 10.73 -4.88 6.87
C TYR A 13 9.99 -6.21 7.03
N LEU A 14 10.66 -7.23 7.56
CA LEU A 14 10.00 -8.50 7.92
C LEU A 14 8.97 -8.29 9.03
N PHE A 15 9.30 -7.48 10.02
CA PHE A 15 8.37 -7.10 11.08
C PHE A 15 7.14 -6.37 10.52
N THR A 16 7.31 -5.46 9.56
CA THR A 16 6.18 -4.78 8.90
C THR A 16 5.25 -5.77 8.23
N ILE A 17 5.78 -6.77 7.50
CA ILE A 17 4.98 -7.83 6.89
C ILE A 17 4.18 -8.59 7.96
N LEU A 18 4.82 -8.97 9.07
CA LEU A 18 4.14 -9.68 10.16
C LEU A 18 3.03 -8.85 10.79
N VAL A 19 3.25 -7.55 11.04
CA VAL A 19 2.23 -6.64 11.58
C VAL A 19 1.04 -6.53 10.62
N PHE A 20 1.27 -6.39 9.32
CA PHE A 20 0.20 -6.39 8.32
C PHE A 20 -0.63 -7.67 8.38
N LEU A 21 0.04 -8.82 8.36
CA LEU A 21 -0.64 -10.11 8.40
C LEU A 21 -1.45 -10.31 9.68
N LEU A 22 -0.90 -9.91 10.83
CA LEU A 22 -1.62 -9.98 12.10
C LEU A 22 -2.89 -9.12 12.08
N LEU A 23 -2.82 -7.91 11.52
CA LEU A 23 -3.99 -7.03 11.40
C LEU A 23 -5.05 -7.60 10.45
N ILE A 24 -4.65 -8.12 9.30
CA ILE A 24 -5.59 -8.72 8.32
C ILE A 24 -6.30 -9.95 8.91
N TYR A 25 -5.57 -10.78 9.67
CA TYR A 25 -6.08 -12.03 10.21
C TYR A 25 -6.52 -11.96 11.68
N HIS A 26 -6.56 -10.78 12.30
CA HIS A 26 -6.82 -10.64 13.73
C HIS A 26 -8.14 -11.31 14.15
N GLN A 27 -9.23 -11.13 13.37
CA GLN A 27 -10.52 -11.76 13.64
C GLN A 27 -10.44 -13.29 13.54
N SER A 28 -9.67 -13.81 12.58
CA SER A 28 -9.46 -15.26 12.45
C SER A 28 -8.74 -15.83 13.67
N VAL A 29 -7.73 -15.12 14.18
CA VAL A 29 -6.99 -15.50 15.39
C VAL A 29 -7.92 -15.45 16.61
N LEU A 30 -8.67 -14.36 16.80
CA LEU A 30 -9.63 -14.23 17.89
C LEU A 30 -10.71 -15.31 17.84
N HIS A 31 -11.23 -15.63 16.65
CA HIS A 31 -12.22 -16.68 16.46
C HIS A 31 -11.69 -18.06 16.85
N VAL A 32 -10.44 -18.39 16.50
CA VAL A 32 -9.84 -19.67 16.91
C VAL A 32 -9.72 -19.74 18.44
N LEU A 33 -9.26 -18.66 19.07
CA LEU A 33 -8.97 -18.61 20.51
C LEU A 33 -10.22 -18.55 21.39
N PHE A 34 -11.25 -17.82 20.97
CA PHE A 34 -12.37 -17.45 21.84
C PHE A 34 -13.73 -18.02 21.41
N PHE A 35 -13.84 -18.67 20.25
CA PHE A 35 -15.11 -19.30 19.86
C PHE A 35 -15.39 -20.53 20.74
N ASP A 36 -16.45 -20.44 21.53
CA ASP A 36 -17.00 -21.52 22.36
C ASP A 36 -17.93 -22.41 21.55
N THR A 37 -17.53 -23.66 21.34
CA THR A 37 -18.33 -24.66 20.62
C THR A 37 -19.46 -25.24 21.45
N ASN A 38 -19.45 -25.03 22.77
CA ASN A 38 -20.39 -25.59 23.73
C ASN A 38 -21.42 -24.57 24.21
N ALA A 39 -21.48 -23.40 23.57
CA ALA A 39 -22.43 -22.36 23.93
C ALA A 39 -23.88 -22.86 23.82
N ASN A 40 -24.74 -22.41 24.75
CA ASN A 40 -26.09 -22.94 24.93
C ASN A 40 -26.99 -22.78 23.68
N ASP A 41 -26.73 -21.76 22.86
CA ASP A 41 -27.38 -21.47 21.59
C ASP A 41 -26.96 -22.44 20.47
N LEU A 42 -25.82 -23.11 20.62
CA LEU A 42 -25.29 -24.06 19.64
C LEU A 42 -25.65 -25.52 19.97
N VAL A 43 -26.33 -25.82 21.08
CA VAL A 43 -26.58 -27.18 21.58
C VAL A 43 -27.30 -28.10 20.57
N GLN A 44 -28.15 -27.53 19.70
CA GLN A 44 -28.86 -28.28 18.65
C GLN A 44 -28.08 -28.37 17.33
N SER A 45 -26.92 -27.73 17.25
CA SER A 45 -26.10 -27.61 16.05
C SER A 45 -24.69 -28.15 16.30
N ASN A 46 -24.01 -28.65 15.27
CA ASN A 46 -22.64 -29.09 15.43
C ASN A 46 -21.71 -27.87 15.55
N GLY A 47 -21.45 -27.40 16.77
CA GLY A 47 -20.66 -26.20 17.08
C GLY A 47 -19.27 -26.20 16.46
N GLU A 48 -18.61 -27.36 16.36
CA GLU A 48 -17.30 -27.49 15.68
C GLU A 48 -17.41 -27.21 14.17
N SER A 49 -18.44 -27.74 13.53
CA SER A 49 -18.67 -27.51 12.09
C SER A 49 -18.94 -26.03 11.81
N ILE A 50 -19.63 -25.35 12.73
CA ILE A 50 -19.91 -23.91 12.66
C ILE A 50 -18.62 -23.12 12.86
N LYS A 51 -17.83 -23.45 13.90
CA LYS A 51 -16.52 -22.83 14.14
C LYS A 51 -15.64 -22.90 12.89
N LEU A 52 -15.58 -24.06 12.25
CA LEU A 52 -14.80 -24.27 11.04
C LEU A 52 -15.38 -23.48 9.85
N LYS A 53 -16.70 -23.47 9.66
CA LYS A 53 -17.35 -22.70 8.59
C LYS A 53 -17.07 -21.20 8.69
N TYR A 54 -17.18 -20.63 9.90
CA TYR A 54 -16.84 -19.22 10.14
C TYR A 54 -15.37 -18.95 9.93
N LEU A 55 -14.47 -19.81 10.43
CA LEU A 55 -13.04 -19.67 10.20
C LEU A 55 -12.72 -19.65 8.71
N LYS A 56 -13.33 -20.54 7.91
CA LYS A 56 -13.16 -20.53 6.46
C LYS A 56 -13.69 -19.26 5.81
N GLY A 57 -14.77 -18.68 6.33
CA GLY A 57 -15.29 -17.39 5.90
C GLY A 57 -14.33 -16.23 6.20
N LEU A 58 -13.77 -16.18 7.41
CA LEU A 58 -12.81 -15.15 7.83
C LEU A 58 -11.50 -15.22 7.02
N LEU A 59 -11.07 -16.43 6.64
CA LEU A 59 -9.90 -16.69 5.80
C LEU A 59 -10.19 -16.63 4.28
N SER A 60 -11.42 -16.28 3.88
CA SER A 60 -11.79 -16.17 2.46
C SER A 60 -11.10 -14.98 1.79
N LEU A 61 -10.96 -15.05 0.46
CA LEU A 61 -10.34 -13.96 -0.31
C LEU A 61 -11.11 -12.64 -0.15
N ASN A 62 -12.45 -12.71 -0.19
CA ASN A 62 -13.32 -11.55 0.03
C ASN A 62 -13.01 -10.83 1.35
N ASN A 63 -13.03 -11.58 2.47
CA ASN A 63 -12.86 -11.00 3.79
C ASN A 63 -11.44 -10.48 4.00
N THR A 64 -10.43 -11.25 3.59
CA THR A 64 -9.03 -10.88 3.76
C THR A 64 -8.64 -9.67 2.90
N LEU A 65 -9.15 -9.55 1.67
CA LEU A 65 -8.95 -8.35 0.85
C LEU A 65 -9.70 -7.14 1.40
N PHE A 66 -10.88 -7.33 2.01
CA PHE A 66 -11.60 -6.26 2.69
C PHE A 66 -10.79 -5.70 3.87
N GLU A 67 -10.36 -6.56 4.78
CA GLU A 67 -9.53 -6.16 5.93
C GLU A 67 -8.21 -5.54 5.47
N TYR A 68 -7.56 -6.13 4.46
CA TYR A 68 -6.37 -5.56 3.85
C TYR A 68 -6.62 -4.15 3.28
N ASN A 69 -7.72 -3.97 2.55
CA ASN A 69 -8.10 -2.69 1.96
C ASN A 69 -8.35 -1.60 3.02
N PHE A 70 -8.85 -1.98 4.18
CA PHE A 70 -9.03 -1.08 5.32
C PHE A 70 -7.68 -0.67 5.92
N TYR A 71 -6.85 -1.64 6.31
CA TYR A 71 -5.59 -1.34 7.00
C TYR A 71 -4.52 -0.71 6.10
N GLN A 72 -4.53 -0.97 4.79
CA GLN A 72 -3.57 -0.36 3.87
C GLN A 72 -3.61 1.18 3.92
N ALA A 73 -4.78 1.77 4.22
CA ALA A 73 -4.94 3.22 4.22
C ALA A 73 -4.06 3.92 5.27
N PHE A 74 -3.72 3.20 6.34
CA PHE A 74 -2.83 3.69 7.39
C PHE A 74 -1.42 3.14 7.21
N LEU A 75 -1.32 1.86 6.89
CA LEU A 75 -0.03 1.18 6.92
C LEU A 75 0.84 1.49 5.70
N PHE A 76 0.28 1.78 4.52
CA PHE A 76 1.07 2.18 3.35
C PHE A 76 1.77 3.53 3.55
N PRO A 77 1.09 4.62 3.97
CA PRO A 77 1.78 5.86 4.30
C PRO A 77 2.91 5.68 5.32
N LEU A 78 2.70 4.85 6.35
CA LEU A 78 3.74 4.52 7.34
C LEU A 78 4.91 3.74 6.73
N LEU A 79 4.63 2.75 5.88
CA LEU A 79 5.66 2.00 5.13
C LEU A 79 6.48 2.95 4.24
N ILE A 80 5.81 3.88 3.55
CA ILE A 80 6.45 4.85 2.66
C ILE A 80 7.35 5.81 3.46
N ILE A 81 6.93 6.25 4.64
CA ILE A 81 7.78 7.04 5.56
C ILE A 81 8.98 6.23 6.04
N PHE A 82 8.77 4.96 6.39
CA PHE A 82 9.85 4.08 6.84
C PHE A 82 10.91 3.90 5.73
N ILE A 83 10.47 3.71 4.49
CA ILE A 83 11.33 3.66 3.31
C ILE A 83 12.00 5.02 3.05
N GLY A 84 11.28 6.12 3.26
CA GLY A 84 11.82 7.48 3.24
C GLY A 84 12.94 7.69 4.27
N ASN A 85 12.82 7.12 5.46
CA ASN A 85 13.87 7.18 6.48
C ASN A 85 15.12 6.43 6.02
N ALA A 86 14.94 5.22 5.46
CA ALA A 86 16.03 4.44 4.89
C ALA A 86 16.73 5.21 3.75
N TYR A 87 15.96 5.90 2.90
CA TYR A 87 16.51 6.78 1.87
C TYR A 87 17.34 7.91 2.47
N ASN A 88 16.79 8.66 3.44
CA ASN A 88 17.49 9.78 4.08
C ASN A 88 18.80 9.32 4.77
N TYR A 89 18.76 8.18 5.44
CA TYR A 89 19.91 7.56 6.08
C TYR A 89 21.01 7.23 5.06
N LEU A 90 20.64 6.55 3.97
CA LEU A 90 21.58 6.14 2.92
C LEU A 90 22.14 7.34 2.14
N LYS A 91 21.29 8.31 1.80
CA LYS A 91 21.67 9.58 1.14
C LYS A 91 22.74 10.31 1.95
N ASN A 92 22.48 10.54 3.24
CA ASN A 92 23.34 11.40 4.04
C ASN A 92 24.60 10.69 4.56
N ARG A 93 24.48 9.43 5.03
CA ARG A 93 25.61 8.73 5.65
C ARG A 93 26.50 7.96 4.68
N TYR A 94 25.95 7.49 3.56
CA TYR A 94 26.74 6.74 2.58
C TYR A 94 26.99 7.54 1.31
N CYS A 95 25.93 7.95 0.61
CA CYS A 95 26.11 8.57 -0.71
C CYS A 95 26.86 9.90 -0.63
N ARG A 96 26.44 10.80 0.26
CA ARG A 96 27.07 12.13 0.40
C ARG A 96 28.49 12.05 0.93
N TYR A 97 28.75 11.16 1.90
CA TYR A 97 30.06 11.00 2.52
C TYR A 97 31.08 10.32 1.59
N TYR A 98 30.65 9.30 0.84
CA TYR A 98 31.56 8.48 0.04
C TYR A 98 31.82 9.02 -1.38
N LEU A 99 30.84 9.68 -2.01
CA LEU A 99 30.93 10.10 -3.42
C LEU A 99 31.14 11.60 -3.63
N GLY A 100 30.97 12.44 -2.59
CA GLY A 100 30.91 13.90 -2.72
C GLY A 100 29.72 14.36 -3.61
N ARG A 101 29.64 15.66 -3.94
CA ARG A 101 28.60 16.21 -4.85
C ARG A 101 29.01 16.08 -6.33
N THR A 102 29.40 14.87 -6.76
CA THR A 102 29.81 14.60 -8.15
C THR A 102 28.63 14.11 -9.01
N GLN A 103 28.79 14.02 -10.34
CA GLN A 103 27.75 13.45 -11.21
C GLN A 103 27.38 12.00 -10.82
N TYR A 104 28.36 11.24 -10.32
CA TYR A 104 28.17 9.88 -9.79
C TYR A 104 27.23 9.84 -8.58
N TYR A 105 27.19 10.90 -7.76
CA TYR A 105 26.27 11.01 -6.62
C TYR A 105 24.81 11.08 -7.08
N TYR A 106 24.49 11.93 -8.06
CA TYR A 106 23.12 12.06 -8.57
C TYR A 106 22.62 10.79 -9.26
N LEU A 107 23.48 10.12 -10.04
CA LEU A 107 23.16 8.81 -10.63
C LEU A 107 22.90 7.74 -9.57
N THR A 108 23.71 7.73 -8.50
CA THR A 108 23.55 6.79 -7.39
C THR A 108 22.26 7.05 -6.62
N LEU A 109 21.90 8.31 -6.38
CA LEU A 109 20.63 8.67 -5.74
C LEU A 109 19.42 8.23 -6.58
N LYS A 110 19.45 8.44 -7.90
CA LYS A 110 18.35 7.99 -8.78
C LYS A 110 18.15 6.48 -8.69
N LYS A 111 19.25 5.71 -8.73
CA LYS A 111 19.21 4.25 -8.54
C LYS A 111 18.69 3.86 -7.15
N LEU A 112 19.12 4.56 -6.11
CA LEU A 112 18.68 4.30 -4.74
C LEU A 112 17.18 4.49 -4.57
N LYS A 113 16.61 5.59 -5.11
CA LYS A 113 15.16 5.83 -5.10
C LYS A 113 14.40 4.69 -5.76
N ILE A 114 14.85 4.21 -6.93
CA ILE A 114 14.22 3.09 -7.64
C ILE A 114 14.27 1.82 -6.80
N ILE A 115 15.44 1.46 -6.25
CA ILE A 115 15.59 0.24 -5.43
C ILE A 115 14.65 0.27 -4.21
N LEU A 116 14.58 1.41 -3.52
CA LEU A 116 13.72 1.56 -2.35
C LEU A 116 12.23 1.60 -2.70
N ALA A 117 11.84 2.20 -3.82
CA ALA A 117 10.47 2.13 -4.32
C ALA A 117 10.07 0.69 -4.67
N VAL A 118 10.95 -0.07 -5.35
CA VAL A 118 10.71 -1.49 -5.66
C VAL A 118 10.61 -2.34 -4.39
N LEU A 119 11.34 -1.99 -3.32
CA LEU A 119 11.22 -2.68 -2.03
C LEU A 119 9.80 -2.56 -1.45
N SER A 120 9.14 -1.40 -1.58
CA SER A 120 7.75 -1.23 -1.14
C SER A 120 6.80 -2.18 -1.87
N ILE A 121 6.96 -2.29 -3.19
CA ILE A 121 6.19 -3.20 -4.05
C ILE A 121 6.46 -4.64 -3.63
N PHE A 122 7.71 -5.01 -3.41
CA PHE A 122 8.08 -6.36 -3.00
C PHE A 122 7.42 -6.78 -1.68
N ILE A 123 7.39 -5.90 -0.68
CA ILE A 123 6.69 -6.12 0.59
C ILE A 123 5.19 -6.36 0.35
N PHE A 124 4.57 -5.51 -0.47
CA PHE A 124 3.18 -5.68 -0.88
C PHE A 124 2.95 -7.03 -1.58
N THR A 125 3.80 -7.42 -2.53
CA THR A 125 3.69 -8.69 -3.26
C THR A 125 3.73 -9.88 -2.31
N ILE A 126 4.61 -9.87 -1.30
CA ILE A 126 4.67 -10.94 -0.29
C ILE A 126 3.34 -11.05 0.47
N ILE A 127 2.79 -9.92 0.93
CA ILE A 127 1.52 -9.92 1.67
C ILE A 127 0.38 -10.43 0.78
N LEU A 128 0.28 -9.95 -0.46
CA LEU A 128 -0.74 -10.39 -1.40
C LEU A 128 -0.62 -11.88 -1.74
N ALA A 129 0.61 -12.37 -1.98
CA ALA A 129 0.87 -13.79 -2.23
C ALA A 129 0.46 -14.65 -1.03
N PHE A 130 0.71 -14.19 0.20
CA PHE A 130 0.26 -14.87 1.42
C PHE A 130 -1.27 -14.94 1.50
N ILE A 131 -1.97 -13.84 1.26
CA ILE A 131 -3.45 -13.80 1.21
C ILE A 131 -4.02 -14.80 0.20
N ILE A 132 -3.46 -14.81 -1.02
CA ILE A 132 -3.87 -15.74 -2.08
C ILE A 132 -3.64 -17.19 -1.65
N THR A 133 -2.50 -17.48 -1.03
CA THR A 133 -2.12 -18.84 -0.61
C THR A 133 -3.06 -19.36 0.47
N VAL A 134 -3.36 -18.55 1.49
CA VAL A 134 -4.30 -18.91 2.57
C VAL A 134 -5.70 -19.13 2.02
N SER A 135 -6.20 -18.22 1.18
CA SER A 135 -7.55 -18.32 0.60
C SER A 135 -7.72 -19.58 -0.26
N LYS A 136 -6.68 -19.94 -1.05
CA LYS A 136 -6.65 -21.19 -1.82
C LYS A 136 -6.59 -22.42 -0.92
N GLY A 137 -5.75 -22.41 0.12
CA GLY A 137 -5.63 -23.52 1.07
C GLY A 137 -6.93 -23.83 1.81
N VAL A 138 -7.79 -22.83 2.00
CA VAL A 138 -9.10 -22.95 2.65
C VAL A 138 -10.24 -23.29 1.67
N GLY A 139 -9.98 -23.24 0.36
CA GLY A 139 -10.99 -23.48 -0.68
C GLY A 139 -12.00 -22.34 -0.82
N ARG A 140 -11.62 -21.10 -0.47
CA ARG A 140 -12.47 -19.90 -0.52
C ARG A 140 -11.77 -18.78 -1.31
N PHE A 141 -11.29 -19.13 -2.50
CA PHE A 141 -10.54 -18.23 -3.36
C PHE A 141 -11.44 -17.34 -4.24
N ASP A 142 -12.63 -17.78 -4.59
CA ASP A 142 -13.47 -17.03 -5.54
C ASP A 142 -13.98 -15.71 -4.95
N LEU A 143 -13.76 -14.62 -5.70
CA LEU A 143 -14.24 -13.29 -5.37
C LEU A 143 -15.60 -13.07 -6.01
N SER A 144 -16.61 -12.71 -5.21
CA SER A 144 -17.96 -12.43 -5.70
C SER A 144 -18.15 -10.94 -5.94
N GLY A 145 -18.84 -10.55 -7.02
CA GLY A 145 -19.19 -9.15 -7.27
C GLY A 145 -18.04 -8.29 -7.82
N THR A 146 -17.04 -8.90 -8.46
CA THR A 146 -15.95 -8.20 -9.15
C THR A 146 -16.44 -7.28 -10.27
N GLU A 147 -17.60 -7.58 -10.86
CA GLU A 147 -18.25 -6.77 -11.89
C GLU A 147 -18.63 -5.36 -11.39
N TYR A 148 -19.05 -5.21 -10.14
CA TYR A 148 -19.48 -3.92 -9.58
C TYR A 148 -18.31 -2.95 -9.30
N TYR A 149 -17.07 -3.45 -9.33
CA TYR A 149 -15.89 -2.60 -9.16
C TYR A 149 -15.61 -1.74 -10.39
N PHE A 150 -16.11 -2.12 -11.56
CA PHE A 150 -15.78 -1.46 -12.82
C PHE A 150 -17.02 -0.95 -13.50
N ASN A 151 -16.90 0.19 -14.17
CA ASN A 151 -17.97 0.67 -15.03
C ASN A 151 -18.14 -0.26 -16.23
N ASN A 152 -19.39 -0.68 -16.52
CA ASN A 152 -19.70 -1.62 -17.59
C ASN A 152 -19.24 -1.14 -18.99
N ASN A 153 -19.17 0.18 -19.20
CA ASN A 153 -18.74 0.78 -20.47
C ASN A 153 -17.22 1.02 -20.54
N SER A 154 -16.46 0.69 -19.48
CA SER A 154 -15.01 0.85 -19.41
C SER A 154 -14.29 -0.43 -19.85
N ILE A 155 -13.13 -0.28 -20.50
CA ILE A 155 -12.23 -1.41 -20.83
C ILE A 155 -11.79 -2.15 -19.55
N LEU A 156 -11.82 -1.48 -18.39
CA LEU A 156 -11.54 -2.12 -17.10
C LEU A 156 -12.53 -3.23 -16.73
N SER A 157 -13.72 -3.30 -17.34
CA SER A 157 -14.68 -4.37 -17.11
C SER A 157 -14.09 -5.77 -17.39
N PHE A 158 -13.07 -5.87 -18.26
CA PHE A 158 -12.28 -7.07 -18.45
C PHE A 158 -11.72 -7.62 -17.12
N PHE A 159 -11.25 -6.76 -16.22
CA PHE A 159 -10.73 -7.16 -14.92
C PHE A 159 -11.82 -7.62 -13.94
N GLY A 160 -13.09 -7.34 -14.22
CA GLY A 160 -14.24 -7.79 -13.44
C GLY A 160 -14.71 -9.20 -13.79
N THR A 161 -14.19 -9.82 -14.85
CA THR A 161 -14.70 -11.11 -15.39
C THR A 161 -14.39 -12.32 -14.52
N ASN A 162 -13.26 -12.32 -13.81
CA ASN A 162 -12.89 -13.40 -12.90
C ASN A 162 -11.93 -12.92 -11.81
N THR A 163 -11.79 -13.72 -10.75
CA THR A 163 -10.92 -13.44 -9.60
C THR A 163 -9.47 -13.16 -10.01
N THR A 164 -8.92 -13.92 -10.95
CA THR A 164 -7.52 -13.80 -11.38
C THR A 164 -7.25 -12.47 -12.05
N ASN A 165 -8.13 -12.06 -12.96
CA ASN A 165 -8.04 -10.78 -13.67
C ASN A 165 -8.19 -9.62 -12.67
N TYR A 166 -9.11 -9.73 -11.72
CA TYR A 166 -9.24 -8.74 -10.65
C TYR A 166 -7.94 -8.61 -9.83
N LEU A 167 -7.31 -9.73 -9.46
CA LEU A 167 -6.04 -9.72 -8.72
C LEU A 167 -4.88 -9.13 -9.54
N ILE A 168 -4.88 -9.30 -10.87
CA ILE A 168 -3.92 -8.63 -11.75
C ILE A 168 -4.12 -7.11 -11.71
N TYR A 169 -5.37 -6.64 -11.87
CA TYR A 169 -5.70 -5.22 -11.70
C TYR A 169 -5.28 -4.69 -10.33
N TYR A 170 -5.62 -5.44 -9.28
CA TYR A 170 -5.28 -5.13 -7.90
C TYR A 170 -3.77 -4.93 -7.73
N PHE A 171 -2.98 -5.88 -8.22
CA PHE A 171 -1.52 -5.81 -8.18
C PHE A 171 -0.98 -4.59 -8.94
N LEU A 172 -1.47 -4.33 -10.15
CA LEU A 172 -1.01 -3.23 -10.99
C LEU A 172 -1.28 -1.87 -10.35
N VAL A 173 -2.51 -1.63 -9.88
CA VAL A 173 -2.91 -0.35 -9.29
C VAL A 173 -2.15 -0.09 -7.99
N LYS A 174 -2.03 -1.09 -7.11
CA LYS A 174 -1.29 -0.94 -5.85
C LYS A 174 0.20 -0.74 -6.06
N SER A 175 0.79 -1.46 -7.02
CA SER A 175 2.22 -1.31 -7.32
C SER A 175 2.53 0.09 -7.87
N SER A 176 1.67 0.60 -8.77
CA SER A 176 1.79 1.97 -9.29
C SER A 176 1.61 3.03 -8.19
N ALA A 177 0.64 2.83 -7.29
CA ALA A 177 0.43 3.69 -6.13
C ALA A 177 1.66 3.76 -5.22
N LEU A 178 2.15 2.60 -4.77
CA LEU A 178 3.34 2.51 -3.91
C LEU A 178 4.59 3.11 -4.55
N LEU A 179 4.75 2.93 -5.87
CA LEU A 179 5.85 3.53 -6.61
C LEU A 179 5.75 5.06 -6.62
N ALA A 180 4.61 5.62 -7.00
CA ALA A 180 4.39 7.05 -7.07
C ALA A 180 4.63 7.73 -5.71
N GLU A 181 4.09 7.14 -4.65
CA GLU A 181 4.21 7.65 -3.29
C GLU A 181 5.61 7.55 -2.72
N SER A 182 6.32 6.45 -3.00
CA SER A 182 7.73 6.31 -2.65
C SER A 182 8.56 7.41 -3.30
N PHE A 183 8.33 7.71 -4.59
CA PHE A 183 9.01 8.83 -5.23
C PHE A 183 8.63 10.17 -4.60
N LEU A 184 7.34 10.40 -4.33
CA LEU A 184 6.87 11.64 -3.73
C LEU A 184 7.58 11.93 -2.40
N ILE A 185 7.63 10.96 -1.48
CA ILE A 185 8.33 11.16 -0.19
C ILE A 185 9.83 11.43 -0.39
N PHE A 186 10.49 10.77 -1.35
CA PHE A 186 11.92 11.04 -1.60
C PHE A 186 12.16 12.46 -2.10
N TYR A 187 11.26 12.99 -2.94
CA TYR A 187 11.36 14.37 -3.40
C TYR A 187 11.02 15.38 -2.30
N ILE A 188 10.06 15.08 -1.42
CA ILE A 188 9.77 15.89 -0.23
C ILE A 188 10.98 15.90 0.72
N ILE A 189 11.67 14.77 0.89
CA ILE A 189 12.91 14.66 1.69
C ILE A 189 14.04 15.48 1.06
N ASP A 190 14.21 15.41 -0.25
CA ASP A 190 15.22 16.21 -0.95
C ASP A 190 14.94 17.71 -0.88
N TYR A 191 13.66 18.11 -0.92
CA TYR A 191 13.22 19.49 -0.81
C TYR A 191 13.50 20.08 0.57
N PHE A 192 13.02 19.44 1.64
CA PHE A 192 13.20 20.00 2.99
C PHE A 192 14.56 19.68 3.62
N ASN A 193 15.31 18.70 3.08
CA ASN A 193 16.57 18.17 3.63
C ASN A 193 16.51 17.78 5.12
N TYR A 194 15.31 17.60 5.68
CA TYR A 194 15.09 17.27 7.08
C TYR A 194 13.94 16.26 7.20
N PHE A 195 14.29 15.03 7.61
CA PHE A 195 13.38 13.88 7.50
C PHE A 195 12.08 14.04 8.29
N THR A 196 12.14 14.50 9.54
CA THR A 196 10.92 14.57 10.38
C THR A 196 9.93 15.60 9.83
N LYS A 197 10.40 16.76 9.34
CA LYS A 197 9.55 17.73 8.64
C LYS A 197 8.96 17.13 7.36
N SER A 198 9.75 16.44 6.56
CA SER A 198 9.27 15.77 5.35
C SER A 198 8.20 14.71 5.64
N ALA A 199 8.40 13.89 6.67
CA ALA A 199 7.44 12.88 7.08
C ALA A 199 6.12 13.50 7.55
N LEU A 200 6.17 14.56 8.36
CA LEU A 200 4.98 15.28 8.80
C LEU A 200 4.23 15.93 7.65
N VAL A 201 4.93 16.58 6.72
CA VAL A 201 4.31 17.18 5.52
C VAL A 201 3.63 16.11 4.67
N TYR A 202 4.29 14.97 4.48
CA TYR A 202 3.73 13.84 3.74
C TYR A 202 2.48 13.25 4.42
N LEU A 203 2.51 13.04 5.74
CA LEU A 203 1.31 12.59 6.48
C LEU A 203 0.18 13.61 6.45
N LEU A 204 0.48 14.90 6.60
CA LEU A 204 -0.52 15.95 6.48
C LEU A 204 -1.14 15.97 5.08
N PHE A 205 -0.34 15.76 4.04
CA PHE A 205 -0.84 15.62 2.68
C PHE A 205 -1.75 14.39 2.53
N MET A 206 -1.32 13.21 2.97
CA MET A 206 -2.09 11.97 2.78
C MET A 206 -3.31 11.85 3.69
N TRP A 207 -3.17 12.15 4.98
CA TRP A 207 -4.23 11.97 5.98
C TRP A 207 -4.93 13.27 6.35
N GLY A 208 -4.19 14.38 6.47
CA GLY A 208 -4.76 15.66 6.90
C GLY A 208 -5.64 16.30 5.84
N THR A 209 -5.20 16.31 4.58
CA THR A 209 -5.99 16.93 3.50
C THR A 209 -7.14 16.05 3.04
N ALA A 210 -7.07 14.73 3.22
CA ALA A 210 -8.07 13.82 2.67
C ALA A 210 -9.50 14.09 3.19
N PRO A 211 -9.77 14.17 4.51
CA PRO A 211 -11.10 14.49 5.04
C PRO A 211 -11.65 15.84 4.55
N ILE A 212 -10.76 16.83 4.41
CA ILE A 212 -11.13 18.16 3.93
C ILE A 212 -11.54 18.07 2.46
N LEU A 213 -10.71 17.46 1.62
CA LEU A 213 -10.91 17.41 0.18
C LEU A 213 -12.06 16.50 -0.24
N TYR A 214 -12.38 15.44 0.51
CA TYR A 214 -13.56 14.61 0.23
C TYR A 214 -14.88 15.40 0.24
N SER A 215 -14.92 16.54 0.96
CA SER A 215 -16.12 17.39 1.02
C SER A 215 -16.30 18.30 -0.20
N PHE A 216 -15.22 18.55 -0.96
CA PHE A 216 -15.21 19.55 -2.05
C PHE A 216 -14.85 18.97 -3.42
N LEU A 217 -14.15 17.85 -3.44
CA LEU A 217 -13.64 17.21 -4.64
C LEU A 217 -14.25 15.82 -4.80
N PRO A 218 -14.41 15.34 -6.05
CA PRO A 218 -14.71 13.94 -6.27
C PRO A 218 -13.62 13.06 -5.64
N PHE A 219 -14.01 11.90 -5.14
CA PHE A 219 -13.12 11.01 -4.38
C PHE A 219 -11.80 10.74 -5.12
N TYR A 220 -11.83 10.56 -6.45
CA TYR A 220 -10.64 10.31 -7.27
C TYR A 220 -9.68 11.49 -7.43
N LEU A 221 -9.93 12.67 -6.84
CA LEU A 221 -8.97 13.77 -6.78
C LEU A 221 -8.40 13.99 -5.37
N VAL A 222 -8.70 13.09 -4.43
CA VAL A 222 -8.16 13.13 -3.07
C VAL A 222 -6.82 12.39 -3.03
N PRO A 223 -5.77 12.92 -2.36
CA PRO A 223 -4.42 12.33 -2.35
C PRO A 223 -4.35 10.85 -2.00
N MET A 224 -5.21 10.39 -1.09
CA MET A 224 -5.22 8.99 -0.63
C MET A 224 -5.82 8.01 -1.66
N THR A 225 -6.52 8.52 -2.67
CA THR A 225 -7.42 7.70 -3.47
C THR A 225 -6.70 6.74 -4.39
N HIS A 226 -5.53 7.07 -4.92
CA HIS A 226 -4.79 6.11 -5.74
C HIS A 226 -4.31 4.90 -4.90
N ILE A 227 -4.02 5.10 -3.61
CA ILE A 227 -3.80 4.00 -2.66
C ILE A 227 -5.10 3.23 -2.43
N MET A 228 -6.23 3.91 -2.26
CA MET A 228 -7.51 3.28 -1.91
C MET A 228 -8.36 2.88 -3.13
N MET A 229 -7.83 2.98 -4.35
CA MET A 229 -8.64 2.90 -5.56
C MET A 229 -9.46 1.61 -5.65
N THR A 230 -8.86 0.49 -5.21
CA THR A 230 -9.50 -0.84 -5.18
C THR A 230 -10.60 -1.01 -4.12
N SER A 231 -10.90 0.03 -3.35
CA SER A 231 -11.98 0.07 -2.36
C SER A 231 -13.23 0.80 -2.88
N TYR A 232 -13.14 1.42 -4.06
CA TYR A 232 -14.26 2.11 -4.71
C TYR A 232 -14.92 1.22 -5.76
N GLY A 233 -16.20 1.48 -6.05
CA GLY A 233 -16.96 0.83 -7.12
C GLY A 233 -17.07 1.71 -8.36
N ASP A 234 -17.60 1.14 -9.44
CA ASP A 234 -17.88 1.83 -10.70
C ASP A 234 -16.66 2.58 -11.30
N ILE A 235 -15.49 1.94 -11.24
CA ILE A 235 -14.23 2.57 -11.62
C ILE A 235 -14.05 2.63 -13.14
N THR A 236 -13.66 3.81 -13.63
CA THR A 236 -13.24 4.07 -15.01
C THR A 236 -11.73 4.31 -15.12
N ILE A 237 -11.19 4.16 -16.33
CA ILE A 237 -9.78 4.44 -16.63
C ILE A 237 -9.38 5.87 -16.22
N TRP A 238 -10.26 6.84 -16.51
CA TRP A 238 -10.02 8.24 -16.17
C TRP A 238 -9.80 8.41 -14.66
N GLN A 239 -10.66 7.82 -13.82
CA GLN A 239 -10.55 7.96 -12.38
C GLN A 239 -9.26 7.34 -11.84
N VAL A 240 -8.81 6.21 -12.40
CA VAL A 240 -7.52 5.59 -12.03
C VAL A 240 -6.37 6.56 -12.29
N PHE A 241 -6.29 7.19 -13.46
CA PHE A 241 -5.22 8.14 -13.76
C PHE A 241 -5.36 9.47 -12.99
N ALA A 242 -6.57 10.00 -12.88
CA ALA A 242 -6.85 11.26 -12.20
C ALA A 242 -6.47 11.21 -10.71
N SER A 243 -6.53 10.02 -10.09
CA SER A 243 -6.11 9.80 -8.70
C SER A 243 -4.65 10.11 -8.38
N TYR A 244 -3.79 10.21 -9.40
CA TYR A 244 -2.39 10.61 -9.25
C TYR A 244 -2.16 12.13 -9.41
N LEU A 245 -3.16 12.89 -9.89
CA LEU A 245 -3.02 14.33 -10.12
C LEU A 245 -2.60 15.11 -8.87
N PRO A 246 -3.15 14.86 -7.66
CA PRO A 246 -2.71 15.59 -6.46
C PRO A 246 -1.22 15.40 -6.18
N CYS A 247 -0.73 14.17 -6.29
CA CYS A 247 0.68 13.84 -6.09
C CYS A 247 1.57 14.46 -7.17
N ALA A 248 1.10 14.45 -8.43
CA ALA A 248 1.79 15.09 -9.55
C ALA A 248 1.91 16.61 -9.36
N ILE A 249 0.85 17.27 -8.89
CA ILE A 249 0.85 18.72 -8.61
C ILE A 249 1.88 19.04 -7.51
N VAL A 250 1.85 18.33 -6.38
CA VAL A 250 2.82 18.52 -5.29
C VAL A 250 4.24 18.30 -5.79
N PHE A 251 4.45 17.23 -6.57
CA PHE A 251 5.76 16.93 -7.16
C PHE A 251 6.25 18.07 -8.07
N LEU A 252 5.39 18.60 -8.94
CA LEU A 252 5.73 19.72 -9.82
C LEU A 252 6.08 20.98 -9.00
N VAL A 253 5.27 21.34 -8.01
CA VAL A 253 5.51 22.50 -7.14
C VAL A 253 6.88 22.40 -6.45
N ILE A 254 7.21 21.23 -5.89
CA ILE A 254 8.51 20.98 -5.27
C ILE A 254 9.65 21.14 -6.28
N LYS A 255 9.49 20.57 -7.48
CA LYS A 255 10.52 20.60 -8.52
C LYS A 255 10.77 22.02 -9.03
N PHE A 256 9.71 22.78 -9.30
CA PHE A 256 9.82 24.18 -9.73
C PHE A 256 10.55 25.02 -8.69
N LYS A 257 10.15 24.93 -7.42
CA LYS A 257 10.76 25.76 -6.37
C LYS A 257 12.25 25.45 -6.15
N ASN A 258 12.65 24.17 -6.23
CA ASN A 258 14.06 23.78 -6.14
C ASN A 258 14.92 24.29 -7.31
N SER A 259 14.35 24.54 -8.49
CA SER A 259 15.12 25.11 -9.61
C SER A 259 15.51 26.57 -9.40
N TYR A 260 14.85 27.27 -8.46
CA TYR A 260 15.12 28.68 -8.14
C TYR A 260 15.87 28.87 -6.81
N GLU A 261 16.12 27.80 -6.05
CA GLU A 261 17.03 27.84 -4.90
C GLU A 261 18.48 27.75 -5.43
N ILE A 262 19.20 28.86 -5.34
CA ILE A 262 20.64 28.93 -5.63
C ILE A 262 21.35 28.08 -4.55
N ILE A 263 21.87 26.91 -4.93
CA ILE A 263 22.67 26.01 -4.07
C ILE A 263 24.12 26.46 -4.01
#